data_AF-A0A1E1WRG1-F1
#
_entry.id   AF-A0A1E1WRG1-F1
#
_cell.length_a   1.000
_cell.length_b   1.000
_cell.length_c   1.000
_cell.angle_alpha   90.00
_cell.angle_beta   90.00
_cell.angle_gamma   90.00
#
_symmetry.space_group_name_H-M   'P 1'
#
loop_
_entity.id
_entity.type
_entity.pdbx_description
1 polymer ?
#
loop_
_entity_poly.entity_id
_entity_poly.type
_entity_poly.pdbx_seq_one_letter_code
_entity_poly.pdbx_strand_id
1 'polypeptide(L)'
;NFVLLVFLLSVESKLQLIFTDRPLQRIGARIYKKELLTNKFDDPKELAYDSATRNLYFMYMDDEIQNSGRAYVNVITKQAMKIKGIEKNKATAVDNENGDVYFGSENGLYKYDPIDNVARNIGLYNINILKLVIKYNEMYLIDA
;
A
#
# COMPACT_ATOMS: atom_id res chain seq x y z
N ASN A 1 0.27 -64.46 10.04
CA ASN A 1 0.63 -63.47 11.08
C ASN A 1 0.86 -62.12 10.43
N PHE A 2 -0.14 -61.25 10.47
CA PHE A 2 0.01 -59.83 10.09
C PHE A 2 -0.44 -59.01 11.30
N VAL A 3 0.52 -58.30 11.93
CA VAL A 3 0.25 -57.37 13.03
C VAL A 3 0.10 -55.99 12.39
N LEU A 4 -1.10 -55.42 12.48
CA LEU A 4 -1.38 -54.05 12.07
C LEU A 4 -0.99 -53.12 13.23
N LEU A 5 0.07 -52.32 13.04
CA LEU A 5 0.50 -51.32 14.01
C LEU A 5 -0.20 -49.99 13.69
N VAL A 6 -1.11 -49.55 14.56
CA VAL A 6 -1.79 -48.26 14.45
C VAL A 6 -1.01 -47.23 15.28
N PHE A 7 -0.40 -46.24 14.63
CA PHE A 7 0.18 -45.08 15.29
C PHE A 7 -0.92 -44.05 15.59
N LEU A 8 -1.23 -43.86 16.87
CA LEU A 8 -2.05 -42.74 17.34
C LEU A 8 -1.17 -41.50 17.41
N LEU A 9 -1.31 -40.61 16.44
CA LEU A 9 -0.73 -39.26 16.49
C LEU A 9 -1.63 -38.38 17.36
N SER A 10 -1.24 -38.12 18.61
CA SER A 10 -1.89 -37.11 19.44
C SER A 10 -1.42 -35.72 19.01
N VAL A 11 -2.32 -34.90 18.48
CA VAL A 11 -2.04 -33.48 18.25
C VAL A 11 -2.33 -32.73 19.54
N GLU A 12 -1.29 -32.22 20.20
CA GLU A 12 -1.46 -31.31 21.33
C GLU A 12 -2.01 -29.97 20.83
N SER A 13 -3.26 -29.65 21.18
CA SER A 13 -3.80 -28.29 20.97
C SER A 13 -3.58 -27.45 22.23
N LYS A 14 -2.71 -26.46 22.17
CA LYS A 14 -2.59 -25.45 23.24
C LYS A 14 -3.67 -24.38 23.06
N LEU A 15 -4.56 -24.27 24.03
CA LEU A 15 -5.53 -23.17 24.10
C LEU A 15 -4.77 -21.87 24.40
N GLN A 16 -4.77 -20.93 23.45
CA GLN A 16 -4.18 -19.60 23.64
C GLN A 16 -5.32 -18.58 23.82
N LEU A 17 -5.45 -18.06 25.03
CA LEU A 17 -6.37 -16.95 25.33
C LEU A 17 -5.65 -15.63 25.05
N ILE A 18 -6.20 -14.79 24.18
CA ILE A 18 -5.68 -13.46 23.86
C ILE A 18 -6.68 -12.43 24.38
N PHE A 19 -6.26 -11.64 25.36
CA PHE A 19 -7.02 -10.49 25.86
C PHE A 19 -6.47 -9.21 25.22
N THR A 20 -7.35 -8.38 24.66
CA THR A 20 -6.97 -7.07 24.11
C THR A 20 -8.12 -6.08 24.24
N ASP A 21 -7.72 -4.82 24.37
CA ASP A 21 -8.53 -3.61 24.33
C ASP A 21 -8.98 -3.20 22.92
N ARG A 22 -8.46 -3.84 21.85
CA ARG A 22 -8.77 -3.47 20.46
C ARG A 22 -9.39 -4.64 19.68
N PRO A 23 -10.18 -4.34 18.63
CA PRO A 23 -10.75 -5.39 17.79
C PRO A 23 -9.66 -6.24 17.15
N LEU A 24 -9.77 -7.56 17.35
CA LEU A 24 -9.00 -8.54 16.60
C LEU A 24 -9.77 -8.92 15.33
N GLN A 25 -9.06 -9.08 14.23
CA GLN A 25 -9.61 -9.57 12.99
C GLN A 25 -8.88 -10.85 12.59
N ARG A 26 -9.65 -11.91 12.35
CA ARG A 26 -9.12 -13.15 11.78
C ARG A 26 -9.11 -13.03 10.25
N ILE A 27 -7.95 -13.28 9.64
CA ILE A 27 -7.79 -13.38 8.19
C ILE A 27 -7.06 -14.69 7.92
N GLY A 28 -7.79 -15.66 7.35
CA GLY A 28 -7.34 -17.04 7.22
C GLY A 28 -6.99 -17.67 8.58
N ALA A 29 -5.80 -18.27 8.68
CA ALA A 29 -5.31 -18.91 9.91
C ALA A 29 -4.76 -17.90 10.94
N ARG A 30 -4.59 -16.63 10.58
CA ARG A 30 -3.91 -15.63 11.41
C ARG A 30 -4.89 -14.64 12.04
N ILE A 31 -4.51 -14.12 13.20
CA ILE A 31 -5.24 -13.09 13.93
C ILE A 31 -4.42 -11.80 13.89
N TYR A 32 -5.07 -10.70 13.55
CA TYR A 32 -4.47 -9.38 13.37
C TYR A 32 -5.13 -8.39 14.32
N LYS A 33 -4.33 -7.45 14.84
CA LYS A 33 -4.84 -6.29 15.56
C LYS A 33 -5.26 -5.24 14.55
N LYS A 34 -6.51 -4.78 14.61
CA LYS A 34 -6.96 -3.65 13.79
C LYS A 34 -6.45 -2.35 14.41
N GLU A 35 -5.95 -1.46 13.56
CA GLU A 35 -5.43 -0.17 13.98
C GLU A 35 -5.86 0.93 13.02
N LEU A 36 -6.24 2.09 13.57
CA LEU A 36 -6.46 3.31 12.80
C LEU A 36 -5.09 3.92 12.47
N LEU A 37 -4.78 4.04 11.17
CA LEU A 37 -3.55 4.72 10.73
C LEU A 37 -3.75 6.23 10.64
N THR A 38 -4.86 6.67 10.05
CA THR A 38 -5.26 8.07 9.91
C THR A 38 -6.75 8.14 9.56
N ASN A 39 -7.39 9.25 9.89
CA ASN A 39 -8.75 9.61 9.51
C ASN A 39 -8.80 10.99 8.80
N LYS A 40 -7.65 11.47 8.32
CA LYS A 40 -7.51 12.78 7.65
C LYS A 40 -7.91 12.78 6.18
N PHE A 41 -8.17 11.60 5.61
CA PHE A 41 -8.40 11.41 4.19
C PHE A 41 -9.57 10.46 3.98
N ASP A 42 -10.43 10.81 3.04
CA ASP A 42 -11.60 10.04 2.69
C ASP A 42 -11.32 9.13 1.48
N ASP A 43 -11.97 7.97 1.48
CA ASP A 43 -11.92 6.99 0.40
C ASP A 43 -10.51 6.63 -0.12
N PRO A 44 -9.56 6.20 0.76
CA PRO A 44 -8.22 5.83 0.33
C PRO A 44 -8.24 4.63 -0.62
N LYS A 45 -7.55 4.75 -1.76
CA LYS A 45 -7.48 3.76 -2.85
C LYS A 45 -6.05 3.65 -3.38
N GLU A 46 -5.77 2.62 -4.19
CA GLU A 46 -4.46 2.44 -4.86
C GLU A 46 -3.26 2.52 -3.91
N LEU A 47 -3.31 1.65 -2.90
CA LEU A 47 -2.32 1.54 -1.83
C LEU A 47 -1.00 0.96 -2.35
N ALA A 48 0.11 1.60 -2.02
CA ALA A 48 1.45 1.07 -2.24
C ALA A 48 2.32 1.33 -1.01
N TYR A 49 3.03 0.30 -0.55
CA TYR A 49 3.80 0.36 0.69
C TYR A 49 5.29 0.35 0.39
N ASP A 50 6.00 1.36 0.92
CA ASP A 50 7.45 1.35 0.99
C ASP A 50 7.89 0.83 2.36
N SER A 51 8.58 -0.31 2.34
CA SER A 51 9.09 -0.90 3.56
C SER A 51 10.26 -0.11 4.16
N ALA A 52 11.09 0.58 3.38
CA ALA A 52 12.25 1.28 3.90
C ALA A 52 11.85 2.48 4.77
N THR A 53 10.96 3.33 4.26
CA THR A 53 10.45 4.50 5.00
C THR A 53 9.27 4.18 5.91
N ARG A 54 8.64 3.02 5.74
CA ARG A 54 7.38 2.63 6.40
C ARG A 54 6.20 3.50 5.97
N ASN A 55 6.28 4.16 4.82
CA ASN A 55 5.19 4.96 4.27
C ASN A 55 4.24 4.10 3.44
N LEU A 56 2.95 4.24 3.72
CA LEU A 56 1.87 3.73 2.89
C LEU A 56 1.34 4.88 2.05
N TYR A 57 1.62 4.84 0.75
CA TYR A 57 1.16 5.79 -0.25
C TYR A 57 -0.23 5.39 -0.74
N PHE A 58 -1.08 6.38 -1.00
CA PHE A 58 -2.44 6.16 -1.48
C PHE A 58 -2.97 7.35 -2.27
N MET A 59 -3.97 7.04 -3.08
CA MET A 59 -4.91 8.03 -3.62
C MET A 59 -6.01 8.30 -2.59
N TYR A 60 -6.53 9.51 -2.54
CA TYR A 60 -7.74 9.84 -1.79
C TYR A 60 -8.63 10.77 -2.63
N MET A 61 -9.91 10.87 -2.30
CA MET A 61 -10.80 11.86 -2.92
C MET A 61 -10.64 13.20 -2.20
N ASP A 62 -10.32 14.25 -2.94
CA ASP A 62 -10.14 15.59 -2.41
C ASP A 62 -11.28 16.49 -2.91
N ASP A 63 -12.23 16.77 -2.01
CA ASP A 63 -13.42 17.56 -2.31
C ASP A 63 -13.08 19.02 -2.64
N GLU A 64 -11.96 19.56 -2.16
CA GLU A 64 -11.56 20.94 -2.43
C GLU A 64 -11.16 21.12 -3.89
N ILE A 65 -10.48 20.14 -4.47
CA ILE A 65 -10.03 20.17 -5.88
C ILE A 65 -10.97 19.39 -6.82
N GLN A 66 -12.08 18.85 -6.29
CA GLN A 66 -13.06 18.04 -7.03
C GLN A 66 -12.38 16.92 -7.85
N ASN A 67 -11.30 16.36 -7.31
CA ASN A 67 -10.47 15.36 -7.98
C ASN A 67 -9.74 14.50 -6.94
N SER A 68 -9.02 13.49 -7.40
CA SER A 68 -8.18 12.65 -6.55
C SER A 68 -6.86 13.33 -6.23
N GLY A 69 -6.47 13.27 -4.95
CA GLY A 69 -5.15 13.68 -4.45
C GLY A 69 -4.24 12.50 -4.15
N ARG A 70 -2.96 12.80 -3.85
CA ARG A 70 -1.98 11.83 -3.35
C ARG A 70 -1.59 12.16 -1.93
N ALA A 71 -1.43 11.12 -1.13
CA ALA A 71 -0.95 11.24 0.24
C ALA A 71 -0.16 10.00 0.64
N TYR A 72 0.50 10.11 1.78
CA TYR A 72 0.99 8.95 2.48
C TYR A 72 0.73 9.07 3.98
N VAL A 73 0.77 7.91 4.65
CA VAL A 73 0.82 7.81 6.10
C VAL A 73 1.98 6.91 6.48
N ASN A 74 2.79 7.35 7.43
CA ASN A 74 3.78 6.48 8.03
C ASN A 74 3.09 5.51 8.98
N VAL A 75 3.24 4.20 8.74
CA VAL A 75 2.48 3.19 9.51
C VAL A 75 2.96 3.05 10.96
N ILE A 76 4.12 3.62 11.31
CA ILE A 76 4.65 3.61 12.68
C ILE A 76 4.29 4.91 13.39
N THR A 77 4.68 6.06 12.84
CA THR A 77 4.49 7.37 13.49
C THR A 77 3.07 7.92 13.35
N LYS A 78 2.26 7.34 12.45
CA LYS A 78 0.92 7.81 12.07
C LYS A 78 0.89 9.22 11.48
N GLN A 79 2.05 9.82 11.20
CA GLN A 79 2.14 11.08 10.50
C GLN A 79 1.67 10.88 9.06
N ALA A 80 0.79 11.77 8.60
CA ALA A 80 0.19 11.68 7.29
C ALA A 80 0.27 13.04 6.59
N MET A 81 0.64 13.03 5.31
CA MET A 81 0.89 14.24 4.53
C MET A 81 0.34 14.12 3.11
N LYS A 82 -0.22 15.23 2.59
CA LYS A 82 -0.58 15.39 1.17
C LYS A 82 0.71 15.53 0.34
N ILE A 83 0.73 14.93 -0.84
CA ILE A 83 1.80 15.08 -1.85
C ILE A 83 1.29 16.04 -2.92
N LYS A 84 2.11 17.04 -3.27
CA LYS A 84 1.77 18.06 -4.29
C LYS A 84 2.35 17.70 -5.67
N GLY A 85 2.02 18.49 -6.70
CA GLY A 85 2.65 18.42 -8.02
C GLY A 85 2.09 17.36 -8.97
N ILE A 86 1.01 16.68 -8.59
CA ILE A 86 0.30 15.73 -9.44
C ILE A 86 -1.22 15.87 -9.26
N GLU A 87 -1.93 15.76 -10.38
CA GLU A 87 -3.39 15.81 -10.48
C GLU A 87 -3.90 14.63 -11.31
N LYS A 88 -5.22 14.41 -11.35
CA LYS A 88 -5.84 13.36 -12.19
C LYS A 88 -5.20 11.99 -11.96
N ASN A 89 -5.09 11.62 -10.69
CA ASN A 89 -4.34 10.47 -10.22
C ASN A 89 -4.99 9.14 -10.62
N LYS A 90 -4.16 8.15 -10.99
CA LYS A 90 -4.63 6.81 -11.39
C LYS A 90 -3.85 5.68 -10.75
N ALA A 91 -2.51 5.67 -10.85
CA ALA A 91 -1.68 4.54 -10.45
C ALA A 91 -0.59 4.92 -9.43
N THR A 92 -0.21 3.98 -8.56
CA THR A 92 0.91 4.11 -7.63
C THR A 92 1.79 2.86 -7.71
N ALA A 93 3.10 3.01 -7.72
CA ALA A 93 4.05 1.92 -7.54
C ALA A 93 5.22 2.35 -6.66
N VAL A 94 5.74 1.40 -5.89
CA VAL A 94 6.98 1.55 -5.12
C VAL A 94 7.97 0.56 -5.67
N ASP A 95 9.18 1.03 -5.99
CA ASP A 95 10.33 0.19 -6.21
C ASP A 95 10.95 -0.17 -4.86
N ASN A 96 10.83 -1.43 -4.46
CA ASN A 96 11.33 -1.88 -3.16
C ASN A 96 12.85 -2.03 -3.11
N GLU A 97 13.57 -1.98 -4.24
CA GLU A 97 15.02 -2.12 -4.26
C GLU A 97 15.72 -0.82 -3.88
N ASN A 98 15.18 0.33 -4.33
CA ASN A 98 15.76 1.65 -4.09
C ASN A 98 14.83 2.60 -3.30
N GLY A 99 13.58 2.23 -3.06
CA GLY A 99 12.59 3.05 -2.35
C GLY A 99 11.95 4.15 -3.20
N ASP A 100 12.20 4.18 -4.51
CA ASP A 100 11.60 5.15 -5.42
C ASP A 100 10.08 4.92 -5.53
N VAL A 101 9.33 6.02 -5.55
CA VAL A 101 7.87 5.99 -5.66
C VAL A 101 7.44 6.68 -6.93
N TYR A 102 6.59 6.01 -7.69
CA TYR A 102 6.10 6.45 -8.98
C TYR A 102 4.57 6.56 -8.98
N PHE A 103 4.08 7.57 -9.67
CA PHE A 103 2.66 7.80 -9.84
C PHE A 103 2.30 7.91 -11.32
N GLY A 104 1.23 7.23 -11.71
CA GLY A 104 0.58 7.42 -12.99
C GLY A 104 -0.60 8.37 -12.85
N SER A 105 -0.74 9.25 -13.84
CA SER A 105 -1.90 10.14 -14.01
C SER A 105 -2.44 10.04 -15.43
N GLU A 106 -3.49 10.81 -15.71
CA GLU A 106 -3.96 11.03 -17.09
C GLU A 106 -2.93 11.74 -17.99
N ASN A 107 -1.88 12.35 -17.40
CA ASN A 107 -0.91 13.20 -18.10
C ASN A 107 0.52 12.66 -18.02
N GLY A 108 0.69 11.37 -17.76
CA GLY A 108 1.99 10.70 -17.77
C GLY A 108 2.51 10.24 -16.42
N LEU A 109 3.82 9.99 -16.40
CA LEU A 109 4.55 9.34 -15.32
C LEU A 109 5.23 10.37 -14.43
N TYR A 110 5.07 10.21 -13.13
CA TYR A 110 5.63 11.09 -12.12
C TYR A 110 6.49 10.29 -11.16
N LYS A 111 7.59 10.89 -10.68
CA LYS A 111 8.41 10.38 -9.58
C LYS A 111 8.22 11.28 -8.35
N TYR A 112 8.06 10.64 -7.19
CA TYR A 112 8.00 11.34 -5.91
C TYR A 112 9.38 11.82 -5.48
N ASP A 113 9.46 13.07 -5.05
CA ASP A 113 10.60 13.61 -4.32
C ASP A 113 10.24 13.74 -2.83
N PRO A 114 10.87 12.94 -1.96
CA PRO A 114 10.63 13.00 -0.52
C PRO A 114 11.21 14.25 0.16
N ILE A 115 12.19 14.93 -0.44
CA ILE A 115 12.81 16.14 0.14
C ILE A 115 11.82 17.30 0.10
N ASP A 116 11.27 17.56 -1.08
CA ASP A 116 10.32 18.67 -1.29
C ASP A 116 8.86 18.27 -1.06
N ASN A 117 8.60 16.97 -0.90
CA ASN A 117 7.25 16.38 -0.80
C ASN A 117 6.37 16.70 -2.03
N VAL A 118 6.96 16.55 -3.21
CA VAL A 118 6.35 16.88 -4.51
C VAL A 118 6.55 15.72 -5.49
N ALA A 119 5.52 15.40 -6.26
CA ALA A 119 5.64 14.54 -7.43
C ALA A 119 6.03 15.40 -8.65
N ARG A 120 7.02 14.96 -9.43
CA ARG A 120 7.45 15.64 -10.66
C ARG A 120 7.23 14.74 -11.87
N ASN A 121 6.69 15.29 -12.95
CA ASN A 121 6.53 14.56 -14.20
C ASN A 121 7.93 14.25 -14.77
N ILE A 122 8.18 12.97 -15.08
CA ILE A 122 9.46 12.47 -15.60
C ILE A 122 9.34 11.91 -17.02
N GLY A 123 8.16 11.98 -17.64
CA GLY A 123 7.96 11.51 -19.01
C GLY A 123 6.59 10.89 -19.26
N LEU A 124 6.46 10.26 -20.43
CA LEU A 124 5.19 9.70 -20.92
C LEU A 124 4.07 10.76 -20.96
N TYR A 125 4.43 11.98 -21.34
CA TYR A 125 3.49 13.11 -21.43
C TYR A 125 2.28 12.76 -22.31
N ASN A 126 1.09 13.16 -21.86
CA ASN A 126 -0.19 12.91 -22.52
C ASN A 126 -0.58 11.43 -22.66
N ILE A 127 0.06 10.53 -21.92
CA ILE A 127 -0.35 9.13 -21.81
C ILE A 127 -1.18 8.95 -20.54
N ASN A 128 -2.35 8.33 -20.68
CA ASN A 128 -3.23 8.04 -19.57
C ASN A 128 -2.82 6.73 -18.88
N ILE A 129 -1.95 6.83 -17.87
CA ILE A 129 -1.40 5.67 -17.18
C ILE A 129 -2.40 5.16 -16.13
N LEU A 130 -3.07 4.05 -16.43
CA LEU A 130 -4.08 3.43 -15.57
C LEU A 130 -3.49 2.54 -14.46
N LYS A 131 -2.37 1.86 -14.74
CA LYS A 131 -1.70 0.99 -13.75
C LYS A 131 -0.19 1.05 -13.90
N LEU A 132 0.50 0.91 -12.77
CA LEU A 132 1.95 0.76 -12.66
C LEU A 132 2.25 -0.46 -11.80
N VAL A 133 3.25 -1.25 -12.21
CA VAL A 133 3.84 -2.32 -11.43
C VAL A 133 5.35 -2.27 -11.64
N ILE A 134 6.12 -2.38 -10.55
CA ILE A 134 7.58 -2.49 -10.62
C ILE A 134 7.96 -3.88 -10.13
N LYS A 135 8.73 -4.60 -10.94
CA LYS A 135 9.17 -5.96 -10.63
C LYS A 135 10.51 -6.21 -11.31
N TYR A 136 11.47 -6.77 -10.56
CA TYR A 136 12.81 -7.09 -11.07
C TYR A 136 13.51 -5.88 -11.71
N ASN A 137 13.41 -4.72 -11.06
CA ASN A 137 13.97 -3.46 -11.54
C ASN A 137 13.42 -3.00 -12.91
N GLU A 138 12.27 -3.53 -13.33
CA GLU A 138 11.55 -3.12 -14.53
C GLU A 138 10.18 -2.53 -14.17
N MET A 139 9.80 -1.47 -14.88
CA MET A 139 8.51 -0.83 -14.76
C MET A 139 7.57 -1.29 -15.89
N TYR A 140 6.42 -1.80 -15.50
CA TYR A 140 5.34 -2.20 -16.38
C TYR A 140 4.16 -1.25 -16.18
N LEU A 141 3.54 -0.82 -17.27
CA LEU A 141 2.39 0.07 -17.24
C LEU A 141 1.26 -0.40 -18.15
N ILE A 142 0.05 0.02 -17.80
CA ILE A 142 -1.14 -0.12 -18.64
C ILE A 142 -1.65 1.30 -18.90
N ASP A 143 -1.83 1.65 -20.16
CA ASP A 143 -2.42 2.92 -20.61
C ASP A 143 -3.70 2.73 -21.44
N ALA A 144 -4.38 3.85 -21.73
CA ALA A 144 -5.63 3.91 -22.52
C ALA A 144 -5.61 5.08 -23.51
#